data_AF-A0A2V6WZG9-F1
#
_entry.id   AF-A0A2V6WZG9-F1
#
_cell.length_a   1.000
_cell.length_b   1.000
_cell.length_c   1.000
_cell.angle_alpha   90.00
_cell.angle_beta   90.00
_cell.angle_gamma   90.00
#
_symmetry.space_group_name_H-M   'P 1'
#
loop_
_entity.id
_entity.type
_entity.pdbx_description
1 polymer ?
#
loop_
_entity_poly.entity_id
_entity_poly.type
_entity_poly.pdbx_seq_one_letter_code
_entity_poly.pdbx_strand_id
1 'polypeptide(L)'
;MALRIGGGVGYDRARLHALGMAAALFDVGLWQLPDTILRKLDALSGDELALWRSHPKLSADIVSRWSPPVEHIVQTILQHHEREQGQGFPQGLHGPAIDADAKIIALVDTYSALTLPPTSRPRLRPHEAIRDIVKTRNDQFPSALIKALLSEISVFPPGTVVRLNTEEVGRVIAVNRNHPLRPKVEVLADGKGQRLPAPKLIDLSEAPFLYITGSVGEGGR
;
A
#
# COMPACT_ATOMS: atom_id res chain seq x y z
N MET A 1 4.06 6.19 -6.46
CA MET A 1 4.28 4.86 -5.85
C MET A 1 4.20 3.75 -6.89
N ALA A 2 3.14 3.69 -7.70
CA ALA A 2 2.98 2.73 -8.80
C ALA A 2 4.23 2.60 -9.69
N LEU A 3 4.80 3.71 -10.16
CA LEU A 3 6.02 3.70 -10.98
C LEU A 3 7.24 3.06 -10.30
N ARG A 4 7.37 3.24 -8.99
CA ARG A 4 8.46 2.65 -8.21
C ARG A 4 8.30 1.14 -8.10
N ILE A 5 7.08 0.68 -7.81
CA ILE A 5 6.74 -0.75 -7.81
C ILE A 5 6.95 -1.35 -9.20
N GLY A 6 6.48 -0.69 -10.27
CA GLY A 6 6.68 -1.08 -11.66
C GLY A 6 8.17 -1.23 -12.01
N GLY A 7 8.99 -0.27 -11.60
CA GLY A 7 10.45 -0.35 -11.79
C GLY A 7 11.08 -1.49 -11.00
N GLY A 8 10.64 -1.69 -9.76
CA GLY A 8 11.09 -2.79 -8.90
C GLY A 8 10.75 -4.19 -9.44
N VAL A 9 9.69 -4.32 -10.25
CA VAL A 9 9.32 -5.57 -10.94
C VAL A 9 9.87 -5.65 -12.37
N GLY A 10 10.68 -4.68 -12.80
CA GLY A 10 11.41 -4.73 -14.07
C GLY A 10 10.68 -4.16 -15.29
N TYR A 11 9.70 -3.27 -15.11
CA TYR A 11 9.04 -2.61 -16.26
C TYR A 11 10.01 -1.69 -16.99
N ASP A 12 9.96 -1.74 -18.32
CA ASP A 12 10.69 -0.80 -19.17
C ASP A 12 10.07 0.61 -19.13
N ARG A 13 10.74 1.57 -19.77
CA ARG A 13 10.30 2.97 -19.78
C ARG A 13 8.93 3.16 -20.43
N ALA A 14 8.61 2.42 -21.49
CA ALA A 14 7.35 2.57 -22.21
C ALA A 14 6.18 2.08 -21.36
N ARG A 15 6.35 0.93 -20.70
CA ARG A 15 5.36 0.38 -19.77
C ARG A 15 5.21 1.23 -18.51
N LEU A 16 6.31 1.77 -17.96
CA LEU A 16 6.23 2.73 -16.87
C LEU A 16 5.44 3.98 -17.25
N HIS A 17 5.58 4.47 -18.49
CA HIS A 17 4.79 5.60 -18.97
C HIS A 17 3.29 5.26 -19.03
N ALA A 18 2.93 4.10 -19.56
CA ALA A 18 1.55 3.62 -19.58
C ALA A 18 0.94 3.47 -18.17
N LEU A 19 1.67 2.80 -17.26
CA LEU A 19 1.29 2.66 -15.85
C LEU A 19 1.11 4.01 -15.17
N GLY A 20 2.00 4.98 -15.44
CA GLY A 20 1.91 6.33 -14.90
C GLY A 20 0.66 7.08 -15.33
N MET A 21 0.31 6.98 -16.62
CA MET A 21 -0.92 7.57 -17.16
C MET A 21 -2.17 6.91 -16.55
N ALA A 22 -2.22 5.57 -16.51
CA ALA A 22 -3.34 4.86 -15.88
C ALA A 22 -3.49 5.22 -14.40
N ALA A 23 -2.39 5.28 -13.65
CA ALA A 23 -2.38 5.66 -12.24
C ALA A 23 -2.77 7.13 -11.98
N ALA A 24 -2.68 8.01 -12.97
CA ALA A 24 -3.16 9.39 -12.86
C ALA A 24 -4.66 9.54 -13.17
N LEU A 25 -5.24 8.57 -13.88
CA LEU A 25 -6.57 8.69 -14.48
C LEU A 25 -7.58 7.67 -13.96
N PHE A 26 -7.16 6.69 -13.14
CA PHE A 26 -8.03 5.58 -12.72
C PHE A 26 -9.34 6.03 -12.04
N ASP A 27 -9.31 7.18 -11.37
CA ASP A 27 -10.44 7.78 -10.66
C ASP A 27 -11.03 9.01 -11.33
N VAL A 28 -10.68 9.28 -12.61
CA VAL A 28 -11.21 10.42 -13.36
C VAL A 28 -12.72 10.33 -13.61
N GLY A 29 -13.38 9.22 -13.29
CA GLY A 29 -14.83 9.07 -13.33
C GLY A 29 -15.54 9.58 -12.07
N LEU A 30 -14.83 9.77 -10.95
CA LEU A 30 -15.45 10.14 -9.67
C LEU A 30 -16.17 11.49 -9.71
N TRP A 31 -15.76 12.44 -10.57
CA TRP A 31 -16.43 13.74 -10.70
C TRP A 31 -17.87 13.64 -11.24
N GLN A 32 -18.22 12.53 -11.89
CA GLN A 32 -19.59 12.27 -12.35
C GLN A 32 -20.51 11.81 -11.21
N LEU A 33 -19.95 11.49 -10.04
CA LEU A 33 -20.73 11.07 -8.88
C LEU A 33 -21.14 12.27 -8.03
N PRO A 34 -22.29 12.22 -7.34
CA PRO A 34 -22.68 13.24 -6.37
C PRO A 34 -21.64 13.43 -5.26
N ASP A 35 -21.33 14.68 -4.91
CA ASP A 35 -20.40 15.04 -3.83
C ASP A 35 -20.81 14.43 -2.48
N THR A 36 -22.11 14.23 -2.26
CA THR A 36 -22.64 13.56 -1.07
C THR A 36 -22.14 12.14 -0.90
N ILE A 37 -21.82 11.41 -1.97
CA ILE A 37 -21.23 10.06 -1.93
C ILE A 37 -19.76 10.14 -1.54
N LEU A 38 -19.00 11.05 -2.17
CA LEU A 38 -17.57 11.20 -1.95
C LEU A 38 -17.22 11.59 -0.50
N ARG A 39 -18.11 12.34 0.16
CA ARG A 39 -17.92 12.76 1.57
C ARG A 39 -18.22 11.67 2.60
N LYS A 40 -18.87 10.57 2.23
CA LYS A 40 -19.33 9.55 3.18
C LYS A 40 -19.04 8.12 2.73
N LEU A 41 -17.91 7.89 2.07
CA LEU A 41 -17.50 6.57 1.58
C LEU A 41 -17.51 5.46 2.65
N ASP A 42 -17.47 5.81 3.93
CA ASP A 42 -17.52 4.86 5.05
C ASP A 42 -18.93 4.42 5.48
N ALA A 43 -19.96 5.10 4.98
CA ALA A 43 -21.35 4.94 5.41
C ALA A 43 -22.33 5.03 4.21
N LEU A 44 -21.92 4.47 3.07
CA LEU A 44 -22.77 4.40 1.88
C LEU A 44 -23.91 3.40 2.07
N SER A 45 -25.11 3.79 1.62
CA SER A 45 -26.20 2.83 1.44
C SER A 45 -25.89 1.81 0.33
N GLY A 46 -26.70 0.77 0.18
CA GLY A 46 -26.53 -0.21 -0.90
C GLY A 46 -26.52 0.43 -2.30
N ASP A 47 -27.44 1.35 -2.56
CA ASP A 47 -27.55 2.05 -3.84
C ASP A 47 -26.38 3.03 -4.05
N GLU A 48 -25.96 3.73 -2.99
CA GLU A 48 -24.82 4.64 -3.04
C GLU A 48 -23.51 3.89 -3.26
N LEU A 49 -23.37 2.71 -2.66
CA LEU A 49 -22.23 1.83 -2.89
C LEU A 49 -22.22 1.30 -4.33
N ALA A 50 -23.38 0.93 -4.88
CA ALA A 50 -23.48 0.51 -6.28
C ALA A 50 -23.08 1.65 -7.23
N LEU A 51 -23.51 2.88 -6.93
CA LEU A 51 -23.14 4.06 -7.70
C LEU A 51 -21.64 4.38 -7.56
N TRP A 52 -21.07 4.32 -6.36
CA TRP A 52 -19.62 4.45 -6.17
C TRP A 52 -18.86 3.38 -6.95
N ARG A 53 -19.28 2.11 -6.90
CA ARG A 53 -18.66 0.99 -7.64
C ARG A 53 -18.76 1.12 -9.16
N SER A 54 -19.54 2.08 -9.68
CA SER A 54 -19.59 2.36 -11.12
C SER A 54 -18.41 3.20 -11.61
N HIS A 55 -17.67 3.88 -10.73
CA HIS A 55 -16.62 4.82 -11.15
C HIS A 55 -15.51 4.22 -12.03
N PRO A 56 -15.08 2.95 -11.92
CA PRO A 56 -14.07 2.41 -12.83
C PRO A 56 -14.57 2.39 -14.27
N LYS A 57 -15.87 2.08 -14.48
CA LYS A 57 -16.51 2.14 -15.80
C LYS A 57 -16.60 3.58 -16.28
N LEU A 58 -17.00 4.51 -15.43
CA LEU A 58 -17.07 5.94 -15.77
C LEU A 58 -15.69 6.51 -16.15
N SER A 59 -14.63 6.15 -15.43
CA SER A 59 -13.25 6.51 -15.75
C SER A 59 -12.82 5.91 -17.09
N ALA A 60 -13.07 4.62 -17.30
CA ALA A 60 -12.74 3.93 -18.55
C ALA A 60 -13.48 4.54 -19.76
N ASP A 61 -14.76 4.89 -19.60
CA ASP A 61 -15.59 5.52 -20.64
C ASP A 61 -15.14 6.94 -21.00
N ILE A 62 -14.54 7.68 -20.06
CA ILE A 62 -13.93 8.98 -20.35
C ILE A 62 -12.65 8.80 -21.16
N VAL A 63 -11.76 7.91 -20.70
CA VAL A 63 -10.43 7.72 -21.30
C VAL A 63 -10.52 7.03 -22.66
N SER A 64 -11.51 6.17 -22.89
CA SER A 64 -11.72 5.50 -24.19
C SER A 64 -12.05 6.45 -25.33
N ARG A 65 -12.50 7.67 -25.02
CA ARG A 65 -12.82 8.72 -26.01
C ARG A 65 -11.60 9.52 -26.46
N TRP A 66 -10.44 9.32 -25.83
CA TRP A 66 -9.21 10.00 -26.23
C TRP A 66 -8.68 9.45 -27.56
N SER A 67 -8.02 10.30 -28.35
CA SER A 67 -7.49 9.93 -29.66
C SER A 67 -5.97 10.10 -29.72
N PRO A 68 -5.20 9.03 -30.01
CA PRO A 68 -5.67 7.65 -30.21
C PRO A 68 -6.10 7.01 -28.88
N PRO A 69 -7.07 6.07 -28.89
CA PRO A 69 -7.45 5.34 -27.69
C PRO A 69 -6.31 4.43 -27.26
N VAL A 70 -6.05 4.40 -25.96
CA VAL A 70 -5.00 3.53 -25.37
C VAL A 70 -5.69 2.40 -24.62
N GLU A 71 -6.06 1.35 -25.37
CA GLU A 71 -6.90 0.24 -24.88
C GLU A 71 -6.35 -0.39 -23.59
N HIS A 72 -5.03 -0.58 -23.51
CA HIS A 72 -4.36 -1.04 -22.29
C HIS A 72 -4.67 -0.17 -21.07
N ILE A 73 -4.58 1.17 -21.20
CA ILE A 73 -4.87 2.10 -20.10
C ILE A 73 -6.35 2.01 -19.71
N VAL A 74 -7.24 1.94 -20.68
CA VAL A 74 -8.69 1.80 -20.44
C VAL A 74 -8.97 0.52 -19.64
N GLN A 75 -8.36 -0.60 -20.02
CA GLN A 75 -8.49 -1.86 -19.32
C GLN A 75 -7.90 -1.78 -17.90
N THR A 76 -6.71 -1.22 -17.74
CA THR A 76 -6.07 -1.01 -16.44
C THR A 76 -6.97 -0.20 -15.50
N ILE A 77 -7.56 0.88 -16.00
CA ILE A 77 -8.48 1.75 -15.27
C ILE A 77 -9.76 1.00 -14.91
N LEU A 78 -10.34 0.22 -15.82
CA LEU A 78 -11.55 -0.55 -15.54
C LEU A 78 -11.34 -1.57 -14.40
N GLN A 79 -10.13 -2.13 -14.31
CA GLN A 79 -9.83 -3.27 -13.44
C GLN A 79 -9.11 -2.91 -12.14
N HIS A 80 -8.87 -1.63 -11.83
CA HIS A 80 -8.07 -1.24 -10.65
C HIS A 80 -8.73 -1.62 -9.29
N HIS A 81 -10.02 -1.95 -9.29
CA HIS A 81 -10.73 -2.52 -8.14
C HIS A 81 -10.88 -4.05 -8.15
N GLU A 82 -10.33 -4.73 -9.16
CA GLU A 82 -10.26 -6.20 -9.17
C GLU A 82 -9.23 -6.72 -8.16
N ARG A 83 -9.45 -7.96 -7.68
CA ARG A 83 -8.64 -8.59 -6.62
C ARG A 83 -8.42 -10.07 -6.94
N GLU A 84 -7.28 -10.63 -6.53
CA GLU A 84 -6.81 -11.96 -6.99
C GLU A 84 -7.82 -13.10 -6.89
N GLN A 85 -8.64 -13.16 -5.82
CA GLN A 85 -9.64 -14.23 -5.63
C GLN A 85 -11.08 -13.82 -6.03
N GLY A 86 -11.24 -12.80 -6.89
CA GLY A 86 -12.56 -12.43 -7.43
C GLY A 86 -13.46 -11.61 -6.50
N GLN A 87 -13.01 -11.27 -5.29
CA GLN A 87 -13.69 -10.31 -4.39
C GLN A 87 -13.75 -8.86 -4.91
N GLY A 88 -13.18 -8.59 -6.10
CA GLY A 88 -13.15 -7.27 -6.71
C GLY A 88 -14.40 -6.90 -7.50
N PHE A 89 -14.32 -5.75 -8.16
CA PHE A 89 -15.35 -5.23 -9.05
C PHE A 89 -14.68 -4.37 -10.15
N PRO A 90 -15.36 -4.11 -11.29
CA PRO A 90 -16.75 -4.41 -11.61
C PRO A 90 -17.02 -5.76 -12.31
N GLN A 91 -15.98 -6.48 -12.73
CA GLN A 91 -16.08 -7.70 -13.54
C GLN A 91 -15.92 -8.98 -12.69
N GLY A 92 -15.33 -8.92 -11.50
CA GLY A 92 -15.15 -10.09 -10.63
C GLY A 92 -14.09 -11.05 -11.18
N LEU A 93 -13.00 -10.49 -11.71
CA LEU A 93 -11.94 -11.23 -12.37
C LEU A 93 -11.04 -11.94 -11.36
N HIS A 94 -10.42 -13.04 -11.80
CA HIS A 94 -9.52 -13.85 -10.98
C HIS A 94 -8.12 -13.86 -11.55
N GLY A 95 -7.13 -13.75 -10.65
CA GLY A 95 -5.72 -13.99 -10.91
C GLY A 95 -5.24 -13.44 -12.26
N PRO A 96 -4.80 -14.28 -13.23
CA PRO A 96 -4.24 -13.81 -14.51
C PRO A 96 -5.20 -13.04 -15.41
N ALA A 97 -6.52 -13.09 -15.19
CA ALA A 97 -7.48 -12.33 -15.98
C ALA A 97 -7.45 -10.82 -15.69
N ILE A 98 -6.90 -10.45 -14.53
CA ILE A 98 -6.73 -9.06 -14.11
C ILE A 98 -5.45 -8.52 -14.73
N ASP A 99 -5.54 -7.35 -15.36
CA ASP A 99 -4.41 -6.62 -15.90
C ASP A 99 -3.33 -6.39 -14.84
N ALA A 100 -2.07 -6.61 -15.21
CA ALA A 100 -0.96 -6.56 -14.27
C ALA A 100 -0.72 -5.14 -13.74
N ASP A 101 -0.95 -4.12 -14.57
CA ASP A 101 -0.80 -2.72 -14.17
C ASP A 101 -1.95 -2.32 -13.23
N ALA A 102 -3.16 -2.88 -13.45
CA ALA A 102 -4.32 -2.70 -12.57
C ALA A 102 -4.04 -3.24 -11.16
N LYS A 103 -3.38 -4.41 -11.04
CA LYS A 103 -2.98 -4.95 -9.72
C LYS A 103 -2.01 -4.05 -8.97
N ILE A 104 -1.11 -3.37 -9.68
CA ILE A 104 -0.19 -2.39 -9.06
C ILE A 104 -0.98 -1.19 -8.55
N ILE A 105 -1.87 -0.62 -9.37
CA ILE A 105 -2.71 0.51 -8.97
C ILE A 105 -3.62 0.13 -7.81
N ALA A 106 -4.26 -1.04 -7.86
CA ALA A 106 -5.10 -1.60 -6.81
C ALA A 106 -4.40 -1.65 -5.43
N LEU A 107 -3.14 -2.12 -5.42
CA LEU A 107 -2.33 -2.20 -4.20
C LEU A 107 -1.95 -0.81 -3.69
N VAL A 108 -1.57 0.10 -4.61
CA VAL A 108 -1.20 1.48 -4.30
C VAL A 108 -2.37 2.27 -3.76
N ASP A 109 -3.55 2.13 -4.37
CA ASP A 109 -4.80 2.73 -3.94
C ASP A 109 -5.20 2.22 -2.55
N THR A 110 -5.15 0.90 -2.33
CA THR A 110 -5.43 0.30 -1.02
C THR A 110 -4.49 0.84 0.08
N TYR A 111 -3.19 0.94 -0.19
CA TYR A 111 -2.25 1.54 0.76
C TYR A 111 -2.54 3.02 0.99
N SER A 112 -2.89 3.76 -0.05
CA SER A 112 -3.21 5.19 0.03
C SER A 112 -4.49 5.42 0.84
N ALA A 113 -5.53 4.61 0.66
CA ALA A 113 -6.77 4.69 1.43
C ALA A 113 -6.56 4.38 2.93
N LEU A 114 -5.56 3.57 3.28
CA LEU A 114 -5.21 3.31 4.68
C LEU A 114 -4.42 4.45 5.33
N THR A 115 -3.50 5.07 4.58
CA THR A 115 -2.58 6.11 5.10
C THR A 115 -3.11 7.53 4.93
N LEU A 116 -3.96 7.74 3.94
CA LEU A 116 -4.61 9.00 3.55
C LEU A 116 -6.08 8.70 3.23
N PRO A 117 -6.89 8.26 4.22
CA PRO A 117 -8.29 7.96 3.99
C PRO A 117 -9.04 9.17 3.41
N PRO A 118 -9.93 8.94 2.44
CA PRO A 118 -10.71 10.00 1.80
C PRO A 118 -11.75 10.64 2.73
N THR A 119 -12.01 10.01 3.87
CA THR A 119 -13.04 10.36 4.86
C THR A 119 -12.43 10.48 6.26
N SER A 120 -13.27 10.69 7.27
CA SER A 120 -12.87 10.91 8.67
C SER A 120 -12.33 9.66 9.41
N ARG A 121 -12.02 8.56 8.71
CA ARG A 121 -11.38 7.40 9.32
C ARG A 121 -9.99 7.77 9.87
N PRO A 122 -9.58 7.19 11.01
CA PRO A 122 -8.21 7.34 11.50
C PRO A 122 -7.21 6.89 10.45
N ARG A 123 -6.18 7.72 10.22
CA ARG A 123 -5.09 7.40 9.30
C ARG A 123 -4.17 6.37 9.94
N LEU A 124 -3.82 5.34 9.20
CA LEU A 124 -2.76 4.42 9.61
C LEU A 124 -1.40 5.02 9.28
N ARG A 125 -0.41 4.80 10.16
CA ARG A 125 1.00 5.07 9.81
C ARG A 125 1.44 4.09 8.72
N PRO A 126 2.48 4.42 7.92
CA PRO A 126 2.96 3.55 6.83
C PRO A 126 3.18 2.08 7.22
N HIS A 127 3.79 1.82 8.38
CA HIS A 127 4.02 0.46 8.86
C HIS A 127 2.76 -0.28 9.26
N GLU A 128 1.76 0.44 9.79
CA GLU A 128 0.48 -0.13 10.18
C GLU A 128 -0.34 -0.50 8.95
N ALA A 129 -0.33 0.34 7.92
CA ALA A 129 -1.00 0.06 6.64
C ALA A 129 -0.40 -1.17 5.95
N ILE A 130 0.93 -1.29 5.93
CA ILE A 130 1.63 -2.47 5.40
C ILE A 130 1.28 -3.71 6.21
N ARG A 131 1.27 -3.60 7.55
CA ARG A 131 0.89 -4.71 8.44
C ARG A 131 -0.55 -5.16 8.19
N ASP A 132 -1.49 -4.23 7.97
CA ASP A 132 -2.86 -4.55 7.59
C ASP A 132 -2.88 -5.35 6.27
N ILE A 133 -2.28 -4.81 5.21
CA ILE A 133 -2.23 -5.46 3.89
C ILE A 133 -1.69 -6.89 3.99
N VAL A 134 -0.59 -7.10 4.72
CA VAL A 134 0.04 -8.42 4.87
C VAL A 134 -0.80 -9.40 5.71
N LYS A 135 -1.53 -8.90 6.72
CA LYS A 135 -2.28 -9.77 7.64
C LYS A 135 -3.70 -10.06 7.16
N THR A 136 -4.39 -9.07 6.60
CA THR A 136 -5.84 -9.12 6.36
C THR A 136 -6.19 -9.13 4.87
N ARG A 137 -5.23 -8.85 3.97
CA ARG A 137 -5.46 -8.70 2.52
C ARG A 137 -4.41 -9.41 1.66
N ASN A 138 -3.67 -10.37 2.22
CA ASN A 138 -2.57 -11.03 1.50
C ASN A 138 -3.04 -11.89 0.32
N ASP A 139 -4.29 -12.32 0.35
CA ASP A 139 -4.96 -13.11 -0.66
C ASP A 139 -5.53 -12.23 -1.79
N GLN A 140 -5.65 -10.91 -1.56
CA GLN A 140 -6.21 -9.95 -2.52
C GLN A 140 -5.20 -9.49 -3.58
N PHE A 141 -3.90 -9.63 -3.32
CA PHE A 141 -2.82 -9.12 -4.17
C PHE A 141 -1.72 -10.17 -4.37
N PRO A 142 -1.02 -10.17 -5.52
CA PRO A 142 0.15 -11.03 -5.70
C PRO A 142 1.22 -10.77 -4.64
N SER A 143 1.76 -11.83 -4.04
CA SER A 143 2.83 -11.72 -3.04
C SER A 143 4.07 -10.99 -3.57
N ALA A 144 4.34 -11.06 -4.88
CA ALA A 144 5.42 -10.32 -5.53
C ALA A 144 5.21 -8.80 -5.45
N LEU A 145 3.97 -8.32 -5.61
CA LEU A 145 3.64 -6.90 -5.52
C LEU A 145 3.67 -6.40 -4.07
N ILE A 146 3.20 -7.21 -3.11
CA ILE A 146 3.31 -6.89 -1.69
C ILE A 146 4.80 -6.75 -1.28
N LYS A 147 5.66 -7.65 -1.76
CA LYS A 147 7.12 -7.56 -1.54
C LYS A 147 7.71 -6.29 -2.17
N ALA A 148 7.32 -5.96 -3.40
CA ALA A 148 7.78 -4.73 -4.05
C ALA A 148 7.34 -3.46 -3.29
N LEU A 149 6.09 -3.42 -2.80
CA LEU A 149 5.59 -2.34 -1.95
C LEU A 149 6.42 -2.19 -0.66
N LEU A 150 6.71 -3.31 0.02
CA LEU A 150 7.55 -3.36 1.21
C LEU A 150 8.96 -2.82 0.98
N SER A 151 9.56 -3.12 -0.17
CA SER A 151 10.91 -2.62 -0.51
C SER A 151 10.93 -1.13 -0.82
N GLU A 152 9.82 -0.56 -1.33
CA GLU A 152 9.71 0.87 -1.62
C GLU A 152 9.32 1.71 -0.41
N ILE A 153 8.45 1.17 0.45
CA ILE A 153 7.97 1.84 1.65
C ILE A 153 8.72 1.26 2.83
N SER A 154 9.84 1.89 3.16
CA SER A 154 10.58 1.56 4.38
C SER A 154 9.64 1.56 5.59
N VAL A 155 9.31 0.37 6.10
CA VAL A 155 8.42 0.16 7.25
C VAL A 155 8.95 0.90 8.48
N PHE A 156 10.28 0.95 8.63
CA PHE A 156 10.94 1.67 9.70
C PHE A 156 12.05 2.55 9.11
N PRO A 157 11.75 3.81 8.73
CA PRO A 157 12.77 4.74 8.25
C PRO A 157 13.89 4.93 9.28
N PRO A 158 15.14 5.22 8.85
CA PRO A 158 16.20 5.59 9.76
C PRO A 158 15.76 6.72 10.70
N GLY A 159 16.06 6.57 11.99
CA GLY A 159 15.60 7.45 13.07
C GLY A 159 14.35 6.96 13.81
N THR A 160 13.59 6.00 13.25
CA THR A 160 12.38 5.48 13.91
C THR A 160 12.74 4.75 15.19
N VAL A 161 12.10 5.12 16.31
CA VAL A 161 12.27 4.43 17.59
C VAL A 161 11.28 3.27 17.69
N VAL A 162 11.78 2.06 17.91
CA VAL A 162 11.04 0.80 17.89
C VAL A 162 11.22 0.04 19.19
N ARG A 163 10.20 -0.75 19.54
CA ARG A 163 10.23 -1.72 20.64
C ARG A 163 10.46 -3.11 20.07
N LEU A 164 11.36 -3.88 20.68
CA LEU A 164 11.59 -5.28 20.34
C LEU A 164 10.70 -6.20 21.19
N ASN A 165 10.56 -7.46 20.78
CA ASN A 165 9.85 -8.49 21.54
C ASN A 165 10.50 -8.85 22.89
N THR A 166 11.72 -8.35 23.14
CA THR A 166 12.44 -8.41 24.41
C THR A 166 12.16 -7.22 25.33
N GLU A 167 11.21 -6.35 24.97
CA GLU A 167 10.93 -5.04 25.61
C GLU A 167 12.05 -4.00 25.49
N GLU A 168 13.18 -4.36 24.87
CA GLU A 168 14.25 -3.41 24.55
C GLU A 168 13.75 -2.33 23.58
N VAL A 169 14.26 -1.10 23.77
CA VAL A 169 13.96 0.04 22.91
C VAL A 169 15.17 0.36 22.06
N GLY A 170 14.98 0.42 20.74
CA GLY A 170 16.03 0.76 19.80
C GLY A 170 15.62 1.80 18.78
N ARG A 171 16.59 2.34 18.06
CA ARG A 171 16.42 3.27 16.95
C ARG A 171 16.90 2.63 15.66
N VAL A 172 16.08 2.69 14.63
CA VAL A 172 16.47 2.19 13.30
C VAL A 172 17.59 3.06 12.74
N ILE A 173 18.70 2.45 12.33
CA ILE A 173 19.86 3.15 11.76
C ILE A 173 20.03 2.87 10.26
N ALA A 174 19.56 1.71 9.79
CA ALA A 174 19.58 1.37 8.37
C ALA A 174 18.45 0.42 8.00
N VAL A 175 17.90 0.61 6.82
CA VAL A 175 16.85 -0.24 6.25
C VAL A 175 17.47 -1.43 5.53
N ASN A 176 16.85 -2.60 5.63
CA ASN A 176 17.23 -3.76 4.83
C ASN A 176 16.23 -3.90 3.66
N ARG A 177 16.65 -3.59 2.43
CA ARG A 177 15.76 -3.62 1.26
C ARG A 177 15.22 -5.02 0.92
N ASN A 178 15.99 -6.06 1.25
CA ASN A 178 15.61 -7.46 1.03
C ASN A 178 14.71 -7.98 2.15
N HIS A 179 14.87 -7.44 3.36
CA HIS A 179 14.03 -7.75 4.52
C HIS A 179 13.54 -6.47 5.21
N PRO A 180 12.55 -5.75 4.65
CA PRO A 180 12.13 -4.43 5.15
C PRO A 180 11.61 -4.41 6.60
N LEU A 181 11.16 -5.56 7.11
CA LEU A 181 10.74 -5.76 8.51
C LEU A 181 11.90 -6.09 9.46
N ARG A 182 13.12 -6.23 8.93
CA ARG A 182 14.33 -6.65 9.65
C ARG A 182 15.45 -5.61 9.44
N PRO A 183 15.25 -4.34 9.87
CA PRO A 183 16.27 -3.30 9.76
C PRO A 183 17.44 -3.51 10.73
N LYS A 184 18.50 -2.71 10.57
CA LYS A 184 19.54 -2.54 11.59
C LYS A 184 19.07 -1.55 12.64
N VAL A 185 19.18 -1.94 13.91
CA VAL A 185 18.68 -1.19 15.06
C VAL A 185 19.83 -0.96 16.04
N GLU A 186 19.93 0.27 16.53
CA GLU A 186 20.76 0.65 17.67
C GLU A 186 19.90 0.60 18.94
N VAL A 187 20.18 -0.34 19.84
CA VAL A 187 19.46 -0.46 21.13
C VAL A 187 19.90 0.69 22.05
N LEU A 188 18.92 1.44 22.53
CA LEU A 188 19.08 2.61 23.40
C LEU A 188 18.82 2.29 24.87
N ALA A 189 17.88 1.38 25.13
CA ALA A 189 17.51 0.96 26.48
C ALA A 189 17.18 -0.55 26.54
N ASP A 190 17.45 -1.15 27.70
CA ASP A 190 17.14 -2.55 27.98
C ASP A 190 15.63 -2.77 28.23
N GLY A 191 15.21 -4.03 28.41
CA GLY A 191 13.81 -4.38 28.71
C GLY A 191 13.29 -3.85 30.05
N LYS A 192 14.14 -3.27 30.90
CA LYS A 192 13.77 -2.58 32.15
C LYS A 192 13.70 -1.06 31.97
N GLY A 193 13.92 -0.57 30.76
CA GLY A 193 13.93 0.86 30.44
C GLY A 193 15.20 1.59 30.84
N GLN A 194 16.25 0.88 31.26
CA GLN A 194 17.53 1.50 31.61
C GLN A 194 18.34 1.75 30.35
N ARG A 195 18.90 2.96 30.22
CA ARG A 195 19.79 3.27 29.10
C ARG A 195 21.02 2.39 29.15
N LEU A 196 21.39 1.85 27.99
CA LEU A 196 22.61 1.07 27.88
C LEU A 196 23.83 1.97 28.02
N PRO A 197 24.89 1.53 28.72
CA PRO A 197 26.13 2.29 28.85
C PRO A 197 26.90 2.43 27.52
N ALA A 198 26.66 1.53 26.57
CA ALA A 198 27.16 1.62 25.20
C ALA A 198 26.06 1.20 24.21
N PRO A 199 25.97 1.87 23.04
CA PRO A 199 25.00 1.51 22.02
C PRO A 199 25.28 0.10 21.48
N LYS A 200 24.25 -0.75 21.48
CA LYS A 200 24.32 -2.11 20.92
C LYS A 200 23.67 -2.12 19.54
N LEU A 201 24.45 -2.39 18.50
CA LEU A 201 23.95 -2.51 17.13
C LEU A 201 23.49 -3.95 16.88
N ILE A 202 22.29 -4.11 16.34
CA ILE A 202 21.71 -5.41 16.00
C ILE A 202 21.21 -5.33 14.56
N ASP A 203 21.68 -6.25 13.71
CA ASP A 203 21.03 -6.53 12.43
C ASP A 203 19.92 -7.56 12.68
N LEU A 204 18.65 -7.14 12.57
CA LEU A 204 17.52 -8.03 12.82
C LEU A 204 17.41 -9.15 11.77
N SER A 205 18.07 -9.03 10.62
CA SER A 205 18.12 -10.11 9.61
C SER A 205 19.05 -11.26 10.02
N GLU A 206 20.02 -11.00 10.90
CA GLU A 206 20.93 -12.02 11.47
C GLU A 206 20.43 -12.56 12.82
N ALA A 207 19.41 -11.93 13.41
CA ALA A 207 18.82 -12.30 14.70
C ALA A 207 17.37 -12.85 14.51
N PRO A 208 17.19 -14.15 14.20
CA PRO A 208 15.90 -14.71 13.79
C PRO A 208 14.79 -14.55 14.85
N PHE A 209 15.14 -14.63 16.14
CA PHE A 209 14.21 -14.54 17.27
C PHE A 209 13.88 -13.12 17.74
N LEU A 210 14.57 -12.10 17.22
CA LEU A 210 14.29 -10.70 17.53
C LEU A 210 13.39 -10.10 16.45
N TYR A 211 12.33 -9.42 16.87
CA TYR A 211 11.42 -8.71 15.97
C TYR A 211 10.84 -7.46 16.62
N ILE A 212 10.45 -6.51 15.78
CA ILE A 212 9.83 -5.26 16.21
C ILE A 212 8.36 -5.52 16.57
N THR A 213 7.95 -5.12 17.77
CA THR A 213 6.56 -5.20 18.25
C THR A 213 5.77 -3.93 17.92
N GLY A 214 6.42 -2.77 17.89
CA GLY A 214 5.79 -1.47 17.58
C GLY A 214 6.79 -0.31 17.57
N SER A 215 6.31 0.91 17.33
CA SER A 215 7.11 2.14 17.41
C SER A 215 6.90 2.86 18.75
N VAL A 216 7.95 3.35 19.40
CA VAL A 216 7.85 3.87 20.79
C VAL A 216 7.19 5.25 20.87
N GLY A 217 7.00 5.94 19.73
CA GLY A 217 6.11 7.10 19.62
C GLY A 217 4.60 6.76 19.64
N GLU A 218 4.23 5.53 19.97
CA GLU A 218 2.84 5.01 20.04
C GLU A 218 2.22 5.09 21.45
N GLY A 219 2.90 5.70 22.44
CA GLY A 219 2.43 5.78 23.84
C GLY A 219 2.13 7.19 24.37
N GLY A 220 1.60 8.07 23.52
CA GLY A 220 1.24 9.44 23.88
C GLY A 220 -0.27 9.59 24.11
N ARG A 221 -0.70 9.18 25.31
CA ARG A 221 -2.07 9.13 25.89
C ARG A 221 -2.80 7.81 25.73
#